data_AF-A0A8S3K5Z5-F1
#
_entry.id   AF-A0A8S3K5Z5-F1
#
_cell.length_a   1.000
_cell.length_b   1.000
_cell.length_c   1.000
_cell.angle_alpha   90.00
_cell.angle_beta   90.00
_cell.angle_gamma   90.00
#
_symmetry.space_group_name_H-M   'P 1'
#
loop_
_entity.id
_entity.type
_entity.pdbx_description
1 polymer ?
#
loop_
_entity_poly.entity_id
_entity_poly.type
_entity_poly.pdbx_seq_one_letter_code
_entity_poly.pdbx_strand_id
1 'polypeptide(L)'
;MFSANVRLSTEYSTIEKSKIVDDVIVQLGLEKCADTVVGTEFKRGVSGGERKRTNIGMELVLSPRILFLDEPTTGLDSSTARSVMECLHQLSRTG
;
A
#
# COMPACT_ATOMS: atom_id res chain seq x y z
N MET A 1 -3.48 5.55 8.49
CA MET A 1 -4.18 6.77 8.95
C MET A 1 -3.45 8.08 8.67
N PHE A 2 -2.17 8.28 9.05
CA PHE A 2 -1.50 9.59 8.88
C PHE A 2 -1.55 10.15 7.44
N SER A 3 -1.09 9.38 6.45
CA SER A 3 -1.11 9.80 5.03
C SER A 3 -2.52 10.19 4.55
N ALA A 4 -3.51 9.36 4.87
CA ALA A 4 -4.92 9.61 4.53
C ALA A 4 -5.45 10.91 5.15
N ASN A 5 -5.15 11.18 6.41
CA ASN A 5 -5.62 12.37 7.11
C ASN A 5 -5.05 13.66 6.52
N VAL A 6 -3.79 13.64 6.08
CA VAL A 6 -3.09 14.81 5.53
C VAL A 6 -3.41 15.03 4.05
N ARG A 7 -3.55 13.95 3.27
CA ARG A 7 -3.64 14.04 1.81
C ARG A 7 -5.08 13.99 1.27
N LEU A 8 -6.03 13.39 1.99
CA LEU A 8 -7.45 13.40 1.59
C LEU A 8 -8.12 14.72 2.01
N SER A 9 -9.04 15.20 1.17
CA SER A 9 -9.86 16.40 1.43
C SER A 9 -10.47 16.39 2.83
N THR A 10 -10.65 17.58 3.40
CA THR A 10 -11.31 17.78 4.70
C THR A 10 -12.81 17.48 4.66
N GLU A 11 -13.39 17.32 3.47
CA GLU A 11 -14.79 16.91 3.27
C GLU A 11 -15.04 15.47 3.72
N TYR A 12 -14.02 14.60 3.64
CA TYR A 12 -14.14 13.22 4.11
C TYR A 12 -14.14 13.19 5.64
N SER A 13 -15.16 12.54 6.21
CA SER A 13 -15.19 12.19 7.63
C SER A 13 -14.07 11.19 7.98
N THR A 14 -13.69 11.13 9.25
CA THR A 14 -12.70 10.16 9.75
C THR A 14 -13.09 8.71 9.42
N ILE A 15 -14.39 8.41 9.43
CA ILE A 15 -14.94 7.08 9.13
C ILE A 15 -14.72 6.75 7.65
N GLU A 16 -14.99 7.69 6.76
CA GLU A 16 -14.75 7.50 5.32
C GLU A 16 -13.25 7.37 5.00
N LYS A 17 -12.40 8.19 5.64
CA LYS A 17 -10.94 8.07 5.49
C LYS A 17 -10.44 6.71 5.98
N SER A 18 -10.97 6.19 7.08
CA SER A 18 -10.63 4.85 7.58
C SER A 18 -11.05 3.79 6.57
N LYS A 19 -12.28 3.87 6.05
CA LYS A 19 -12.79 2.92 5.07
C LYS A 19 -11.93 2.85 3.81
N ILE A 20 -11.52 4.00 3.28
CA ILE A 20 -10.59 4.06 2.12
C ILE A 20 -9.26 3.36 2.44
N VAL A 21 -8.71 3.59 3.64
CA VAL A 21 -7.47 2.94 4.07
C VAL A 21 -7.65 1.42 4.18
N ASP A 22 -8.76 0.98 4.76
CA ASP A 22 -9.07 -0.45 4.93
C ASP A 22 -9.24 -1.15 3.57
N ASP A 23 -9.94 -0.51 2.63
CA ASP A 23 -10.10 -1.01 1.27
C ASP A 23 -8.74 -1.16 0.56
N VAL A 24 -7.83 -0.19 0.72
CA VAL A 24 -6.46 -0.26 0.17
C VAL A 24 -5.64 -1.36 0.83
N ILE A 25 -5.77 -1.58 2.15
CA ILE A 25 -5.08 -2.67 2.85
C ILE A 25 -5.49 -4.04 2.27
N VAL A 26 -6.78 -4.24 2.03
CA VAL A 26 -7.32 -5.47 1.43
C VAL A 26 -6.85 -5.65 -0.01
N GLN A 27 -6.91 -4.59 -0.83
CA GLN A 27 -6.45 -4.66 -2.23
C GLN A 27 -4.96 -5.03 -2.36
N LEU A 28 -4.14 -4.65 -1.37
CA LEU A 28 -2.72 -4.94 -1.33
C LEU A 28 -2.36 -6.24 -0.60
N GLY A 29 -3.34 -6.96 -0.05
CA GLY A 29 -3.10 -8.19 0.72
C GLY A 29 -2.25 -7.95 1.97
N LEU A 30 -2.46 -6.82 2.65
CA LEU A 30 -1.68 -6.38 3.83
C LEU A 30 -2.41 -6.62 5.16
N GLU A 31 -3.54 -7.34 5.17
CA GLU A 31 -4.39 -7.52 6.35
C GLU A 31 -3.62 -8.15 7.51
N LYS A 32 -2.77 -9.13 7.22
CA LYS A 32 -1.97 -9.84 8.24
C LYS A 32 -0.93 -8.94 8.92
N CYS A 33 -0.50 -7.87 8.26
CA CYS A 33 0.52 -6.96 8.76
C CYS A 33 -0.01 -5.53 9.01
N ALA A 34 -1.33 -5.31 8.98
CA ALA A 34 -1.93 -3.99 9.09
C ALA A 34 -1.52 -3.24 10.38
N ASP A 35 -1.48 -3.98 11.50
CA ASP A 35 -1.08 -3.46 12.81
C ASP A 35 0.40 -3.70 13.14
N THR A 36 1.18 -4.21 12.17
CA THR A 36 2.60 -4.47 12.37
C THR A 36 3.41 -3.21 12.07
N VAL A 37 4.36 -2.89 12.95
CA VAL A 37 5.29 -1.78 12.70
C VAL A 37 6.11 -2.05 11.43
N VAL A 38 6.20 -1.04 10.55
CA VAL A 38 6.99 -1.15 9.31
C VAL A 38 8.45 -1.49 9.60
N GLY A 39 9.00 -1.01 10.73
CA GLY A 39 10.37 -1.29 11.14
C GLY A 39 11.41 -0.44 10.44
N THR A 40 12.62 -0.44 10.99
CA THR A 40 13.80 0.30 10.53
C THR A 40 14.93 -0.67 10.19
N GLU A 41 16.06 -0.16 9.70
CA GLU A 41 17.26 -0.98 9.46
C GLU A 41 17.74 -1.74 10.71
N PHE A 42 17.52 -1.15 11.88
CA PHE A 42 17.95 -1.69 13.17
C PHE A 42 16.84 -2.44 13.93
N LYS A 43 15.58 -2.28 13.51
CA LYS A 43 14.42 -2.89 14.18
C LYS A 43 13.54 -3.61 13.16
N ARG A 44 13.48 -4.93 13.28
CA ARG A 44 12.64 -5.78 12.43
C ARG A 44 11.18 -5.32 12.47
N GLY A 45 10.56 -5.29 11.30
CA GLY A 45 9.14 -5.02 11.09
C GLY A 45 8.60 -5.90 9.97
N VAL A 46 7.79 -5.30 9.09
CA VAL A 46 7.26 -5.97 7.90
C VAL A 46 8.37 -6.42 6.93
N SER A 47 8.08 -7.43 6.13
CA SER A 47 8.96 -7.96 5.07
C SER A 47 9.23 -6.92 3.97
N GLY A 48 10.22 -7.17 3.12
CA GLY A 48 10.54 -6.29 1.99
C GLY A 48 9.37 -6.11 1.02
N GLY A 49 8.65 -7.20 0.70
CA GLY A 49 7.48 -7.16 -0.16
C GLY A 49 6.31 -6.40 0.44
N GLU A 50 6.02 -6.64 1.72
CA GLU A 50 4.99 -5.89 2.46
C GLU A 50 5.35 -4.41 2.51
N ARG A 51 6.62 -4.05 2.79
CA ARG A 51 7.08 -2.66 2.76
C ARG A 51 6.86 -2.00 1.39
N LYS A 52 7.16 -2.70 0.30
CA LYS A 52 6.98 -2.18 -1.05
C LYS A 52 5.50 -1.96 -1.37
N ARG A 53 4.63 -2.91 -1.01
CA ARG A 53 3.17 -2.75 -1.14
C ARG A 53 2.63 -1.64 -0.26
N THR A 54 3.07 -1.51 0.98
CA THR A 54 2.70 -0.39 1.87
C THR A 54 3.06 0.96 1.24
N ASN A 55 4.24 1.08 0.62
CA ASN A 55 4.62 2.30 -0.09
C ASN A 55 3.69 2.61 -1.26
N ILE A 56 3.31 1.61 -2.05
CA ILE A 56 2.33 1.76 -3.13
C ILE A 56 0.97 2.19 -2.55
N GLY A 57 0.53 1.57 -1.45
CA GLY A 57 -0.71 1.89 -0.75
C GLY A 57 -0.80 3.34 -0.28
N MET A 58 0.31 3.94 0.14
CA MET A 58 0.32 5.35 0.50
C MET A 58 -0.09 6.29 -0.64
N GLU A 59 0.18 5.90 -1.89
CA GLU A 59 -0.25 6.63 -3.09
C GLU A 59 -1.67 6.23 -3.51
N LEU A 60 -2.04 4.96 -3.38
CA LEU A 60 -3.37 4.46 -3.75
C LEU A 60 -4.52 5.01 -2.90
N VAL A 61 -4.25 5.45 -1.67
CA VAL A 61 -5.27 6.13 -0.84
C VAL A 61 -5.90 7.32 -1.55
N LEU A 62 -5.18 7.96 -2.49
CA LEU A 62 -5.70 9.07 -3.30
C LEU A 62 -6.51 8.63 -4.53
N SER A 63 -6.62 7.32 -4.78
CA SER A 63 -7.25 6.75 -5.98
C SER A 63 -6.81 7.44 -7.28
N PRO A 64 -5.50 7.51 -7.57
CA PRO A 64 -5.01 8.17 -8.77
C PRO A 64 -5.40 7.40 -10.03
N ARG A 65 -5.77 8.11 -11.10
CA ARG A 65 -6.05 7.50 -12.41
C ARG A 65 -4.82 6.95 -13.12
N ILE A 66 -3.65 7.50 -12.80
CA ILE A 66 -2.37 7.11 -13.39
C ILE A 66 -1.37 7.00 -12.23
N LEU A 67 -0.72 5.84 -12.13
CA LEU A 67 0.29 5.55 -11.11
C LEU A 67 1.63 5.28 -11.79
N PHE A 68 2.64 6.09 -11.47
CA PHE A 68 4.02 5.86 -11.89
C PHE A 68 4.77 5.12 -10.79
N LEU A 69 5.51 4.09 -11.17
CA LEU A 69 6.29 3.27 -10.26
C LEU A 69 7.71 3.18 -10.77
N ASP A 70 8.66 3.63 -9.95
CA ASP A 70 10.08 3.45 -10.24
C ASP A 70 10.57 2.17 -9.56
N GLU A 71 11.12 1.27 -10.36
CA GLU A 71 11.66 -0.03 -9.93
C GLU A 71 10.81 -0.78 -8.88
N PRO A 72 9.57 -1.19 -9.20
CA PRO A 72 8.64 -1.77 -8.23
C PRO A 72 9.07 -3.14 -7.68
N THR A 73 10.04 -3.81 -8.32
CA THR A 73 10.49 -5.16 -7.96
C THR A 73 11.93 -5.23 -7.45
N THR A 74 12.67 -4.13 -7.45
CA THR A 74 14.08 -4.12 -7.02
C THR A 74 14.21 -4.50 -5.53
N GLY A 75 15.19 -5.35 -5.23
CA GLY A 75 15.46 -5.83 -3.86
C GLY A 75 14.51 -6.90 -3.35
N LEU A 76 13.65 -7.47 -4.21
CA LEU A 76 12.76 -8.58 -3.88
C LEU A 76 13.27 -9.89 -4.50
N ASP A 77 13.02 -11.00 -3.82
CA ASP A 77 13.15 -12.32 -4.44
C ASP A 77 12.06 -12.52 -5.50
N SER A 78 12.23 -13.53 -6.35
CA SER A 78 11.36 -13.81 -7.49
C SER A 78 9.89 -14.08 -7.09
N SER A 79 9.66 -14.74 -5.96
CA SER A 79 8.30 -15.04 -5.49
C SER A 79 7.61 -13.77 -5.00
N THR A 80 8.30 -12.95 -4.21
CA THR A 80 7.76 -11.70 -3.68
C THR A 80 7.54 -10.67 -4.78
N ALA A 81 8.47 -10.54 -5.74
CA ALA A 81 8.33 -9.67 -6.90
C ALA A 81 7.08 -10.03 -7.71
N ARG A 82 6.84 -11.33 -7.93
CA ARG A 82 5.63 -11.80 -8.61
C ARG A 82 4.35 -11.39 -7.89
N SER A 83 4.28 -11.59 -6.57
CA SER A 83 3.10 -11.19 -5.80
C SER A 83 2.83 -9.67 -5.86
N VAL A 84 3.89 -8.84 -5.88
CA VAL A 84 3.73 -7.39 -6.08
C VAL A 84 3.17 -7.09 -7.47
N MET A 85 3.69 -7.73 -8.51
CA MET A 85 3.21 -7.51 -9.88
C MET A 85 1.79 -8.02 -10.10
N GLU A 86 1.40 -9.14 -9.49
CA GLU A 86 0.02 -9.64 -9.53
C GLU A 86 -0.95 -8.67 -8.87
N CYS A 87 -0.57 -8.08 -7.73
CA CYS A 87 -1.34 -7.02 -7.07
C CYS A 87 -1.49 -5.77 -7.97
N LEU A 88 -0.39 -5.30 -8.58
CA LEU A 88 -0.43 -4.18 -9.53
C LEU A 88 -1.31 -4.49 -10.76
N HIS A 89 -1.29 -5.72 -11.24
CA HIS A 89 -2.15 -6.16 -12.34
C HIS A 89 -3.62 -6.20 -11.95
N GLN A 90 -3.96 -6.56 -10.71
CA GLN A 90 -5.33 -6.49 -10.22
C GLN A 90 -5.80 -5.04 -10.13
N LEU A 91 -4.96 -4.16 -9.56
CA LEU A 91 -5.25 -2.73 -9.43
C LEU A 91 -5.52 -2.07 -10.77
N SER A 92 -4.75 -2.41 -11.82
CA SER A 92 -4.95 -1.84 -13.16
C SER A 92 -6.25 -2.25 -13.85
N ARG A 93 -6.95 -3.26 -13.33
CA ARG A 93 -8.25 -3.71 -13.85
C ARG A 93 -9.44 -3.07 -13.13
N THR A 94 -9.21 -2.57 -11.92
CA THR A 94 -10.21 -1.90 -11.10
C THR A 94 -10.18 -0.37 -11.23
N GLY A 95 -9.11 0.19 -11.82
CA GLY A 95 -8.94 1.63 -12.08
C GLY A 95 -9.58 2.13 -13.36
#